data_AF-A0A5A7NLG6-F1
#
_entry.id   AF-A0A5A7NLG6-F1
#
_cell.length_a   1.000
_cell.length_b   1.000
_cell.length_c   1.000
_cell.angle_alpha   90.00
_cell.angle_beta   90.00
_cell.angle_gamma   90.00
#
_symmetry.space_group_name_H-M   'P 1'
#
loop_
_entity.id
_entity.type
_entity.pdbx_description
1 polymer ?
#
loop_
_entity_poly.entity_id
_entity_poly.type
_entity_poly.pdbx_seq_one_letter_code
_entity_poly.pdbx_strand_id
1 'polypeptide(L)'
;MATSFTGRKRVRKNFGHIPEVTEMPNLIQVQRASYDQFFKAGATEEERKASGLESVLQSVFPITDFSNTASLEYVRYELEGPKYDFDECRARGMTLAAPLRVTLRLIVFEVDPDTEARSVLDIKEQDVYMAICL
;
A
#
# COMPACT_ATOMS: atom_id res chain seq x y z
N MET A 1 -15.92 39.17 -10.89
CA MET A 1 -16.50 39.07 -12.25
C MET A 1 -15.87 37.90 -12.97
N ALA A 2 -16.58 37.20 -13.87
CA ALA A 2 -16.13 35.93 -14.43
C ALA A 2 -14.79 36.05 -15.19
N THR A 3 -13.72 35.58 -14.55
CA THR A 3 -12.33 35.62 -15.05
C THR A 3 -12.01 34.46 -15.99
N SER A 4 -12.78 33.37 -15.97
CA SER A 4 -12.56 32.17 -16.78
C SER A 4 -13.30 32.16 -18.12
N PHE A 5 -12.74 31.47 -19.11
CA PHE A 5 -13.26 31.40 -20.48
C PHE A 5 -14.70 30.87 -20.58
N THR A 6 -15.04 29.87 -19.76
CA THR A 6 -16.40 29.31 -19.68
C THR A 6 -17.35 30.18 -18.86
N GLY A 7 -16.86 30.89 -17.84
CA GLY A 7 -17.66 31.79 -17.01
C GLY A 7 -18.19 33.02 -17.75
N ARG A 8 -17.53 33.44 -18.83
CA ARG A 8 -17.99 34.55 -19.70
C ARG A 8 -19.23 34.19 -20.54
N LYS A 9 -19.43 32.91 -20.87
CA LYS A 9 -20.59 32.46 -21.66
C LYS A 9 -21.90 32.48 -20.87
N ARG A 10 -21.85 32.35 -19.53
CA ARG A 10 -23.03 32.40 -18.67
C ARG A 10 -22.67 32.97 -17.29
N VAL A 11 -23.10 34.21 -17.05
CA VAL A 11 -22.84 34.91 -15.79
C VAL A 11 -23.85 34.47 -14.73
N ARG A 12 -23.37 33.86 -13.65
CA ARG A 12 -24.17 33.57 -12.44
C ARG A 12 -24.06 34.74 -11.47
N LYS A 13 -25.17 35.41 -11.16
CA LYS A 13 -25.22 36.45 -10.11
C LYS A 13 -25.29 35.76 -8.73
N ASN A 14 -24.49 36.23 -7.78
CA ASN A 14 -24.50 35.79 -6.38
C ASN A 14 -25.03 36.94 -5.51
N PHE A 15 -25.92 36.65 -4.56
CA PHE A 15 -26.53 37.63 -3.63
C PHE A 15 -26.03 37.46 -2.19
N GLY A 16 -25.08 36.55 -1.94
CA GLY A 16 -24.47 36.38 -0.63
C GLY A 16 -23.67 37.62 -0.22
N HIS A 17 -23.90 38.11 1.00
CA HIS A 17 -23.18 39.25 1.58
C HIS A 17 -21.89 38.87 2.29
N ILE A 18 -21.74 37.61 2.69
CA ILE A 18 -20.56 37.11 3.40
C ILE A 18 -19.48 36.77 2.36
N PRO A 19 -18.26 37.32 2.47
CA PRO A 19 -17.16 36.96 1.59
C PRO A 19 -16.66 35.54 1.89
N GLU A 20 -16.29 34.81 0.84
CA GLU A 20 -15.68 33.49 0.97
C GLU A 20 -14.24 33.66 1.47
N VAL A 21 -13.95 33.21 2.70
CA VAL A 21 -12.64 33.42 3.37
C VAL A 21 -11.62 32.34 3.01
N THR A 22 -12.11 31.15 2.63
CA THR A 22 -11.30 30.02 2.17
C THR A 22 -11.91 29.44 0.92
N GLU A 23 -11.08 28.95 0.01
CA GLU A 23 -11.56 28.28 -1.19
C GLU A 23 -12.19 26.92 -0.83
N MET A 24 -13.14 26.50 -1.66
CA MET A 24 -13.75 25.18 -1.55
C MET A 24 -12.67 24.10 -1.72
N PRO A 25 -12.48 23.20 -0.73
CA PRO A 25 -11.50 22.14 -0.84
C PRO A 25 -11.91 21.12 -1.91
N ASN A 26 -10.94 20.32 -2.35
CA ASN A 26 -11.21 19.24 -3.27
C ASN A 26 -12.06 18.15 -2.58
N LEU A 27 -13.28 17.94 -3.08
CA LEU A 27 -14.26 17.04 -2.47
C LEU A 27 -13.88 15.55 -2.53
N ILE A 28 -12.94 15.18 -3.41
CA ILE A 28 -12.41 13.80 -3.51
C ILE A 28 -11.05 13.65 -2.83
N GLN A 29 -10.56 14.70 -2.16
CA GLN A 29 -9.24 14.70 -1.53
C GLN A 29 -9.13 13.64 -0.44
N VAL A 30 -10.16 13.46 0.38
CA VAL A 30 -10.14 12.48 1.47
C VAL A 30 -9.93 11.06 0.92
N GLN A 31 -10.63 10.71 -0.17
CA GLN A 31 -10.53 9.40 -0.79
C GLN A 31 -9.16 9.16 -1.42
N ARG A 32 -8.65 10.15 -2.17
CA ARG A 32 -7.31 10.09 -2.76
C ARG A 32 -6.23 9.99 -1.68
N ALA A 33 -6.27 10.88 -0.69
CA ALA A 33 -5.28 10.93 0.38
C ALA A 33 -5.26 9.66 1.22
N SER A 34 -6.43 9.06 1.50
CA SER A 34 -6.50 7.79 2.23
C SER A 34 -5.83 6.65 1.47
N TYR A 35 -6.04 6.60 0.15
CA TYR A 35 -5.46 5.57 -0.71
C TYR A 35 -3.95 5.79 -0.88
N ASP A 36 -3.53 7.04 -1.14
CA ASP A 36 -2.14 7.43 -1.24
C ASP A 36 -1.38 7.14 0.07
N GLN A 37 -2.01 7.34 1.22
CA GLN A 37 -1.44 7.03 2.53
C GLN A 37 -1.26 5.52 2.77
N PHE A 38 -2.12 4.68 2.19
CA PHE A 38 -2.03 3.23 2.34
C PHE A 38 -0.87 2.64 1.53
N PHE A 39 -0.67 3.12 0.29
CA PHE A 39 0.34 2.61 -0.63
C PHE A 39 1.67 3.36 -0.61
N LYS A 40 1.65 4.68 -0.34
CA LYS A 40 2.81 5.57 -0.31
C LYS A 40 3.78 5.36 -1.49
N ALA A 41 3.24 5.26 -2.70
CA ALA A 41 4.03 5.12 -3.92
C ALA A 41 4.97 6.34 -4.08
N GLY A 42 6.28 6.14 -3.91
CA GLY A 42 7.30 7.20 -4.03
C GLY A 42 7.77 7.83 -2.71
N ALA A 43 7.28 7.38 -1.55
CA ALA A 43 7.82 7.81 -0.25
C ALA A 43 9.18 7.17 0.02
N THR A 44 10.01 7.83 0.83
CA THR A 44 11.30 7.29 1.31
C THR A 44 11.08 6.01 2.12
N GLU A 45 12.10 5.13 2.18
CA GLU A 45 11.97 3.86 2.93
C GLU A 45 11.54 4.05 4.38
N GLU A 46 12.01 5.11 5.04
CA GLU A 46 11.65 5.44 6.42
C GLU A 46 10.18 5.85 6.56
N GLU A 47 9.67 6.66 5.63
CA GLU A 47 8.25 7.06 5.60
C GLU A 47 7.32 5.89 5.25
N ARG A 48 7.82 4.91 4.49
CA ARG A 48 7.09 3.69 4.16
C ARG A 48 6.96 2.77 5.36
N LYS A 49 8.04 2.60 6.14
CA LYS A 49 8.06 1.79 7.38
C LYS A 49 7.03 2.24 8.42
N ALA A 50 6.70 3.53 8.47
CA ALA A 50 5.83 4.08 9.49
C ALA A 50 4.31 3.97 9.18
N SER A 51 3.86 3.51 8.00
CA SER A 51 2.41 3.46 7.74
C SER A 51 1.97 2.56 6.58
N GLY A 52 0.71 2.14 6.64
CA GLY A 52 0.03 1.48 5.52
C GLY A 52 0.32 -0.02 5.49
N LEU A 53 0.51 -0.57 4.29
CA LEU A 53 0.73 -2.00 4.08
C LEU A 53 1.99 -2.52 4.79
N GLU A 54 3.07 -1.74 4.77
CA GLU A 54 4.35 -2.07 5.42
C GLU A 54 4.19 -2.28 6.93
N SER A 55 3.47 -1.39 7.61
CA SER A 55 3.24 -1.47 9.06
C SER A 55 2.40 -2.69 9.42
N VAL A 56 1.40 -3.02 8.60
CA VAL A 56 0.59 -4.23 8.80
C VAL A 56 1.43 -5.49 8.64
N LEU A 57 2.25 -5.57 7.60
CA LEU A 57 3.16 -6.71 7.40
C LEU A 57 4.16 -6.83 8.55
N GLN A 58 4.80 -5.73 8.96
CA GLN A 58 5.73 -5.72 10.10
C GLN A 58 5.07 -6.06 11.45
N SER A 59 3.76 -5.89 11.60
CA SER A 59 3.06 -6.25 12.83
C SER A 59 2.72 -7.74 12.93
N VAL A 60 2.60 -8.42 11.79
CA VAL A 60 2.26 -9.85 11.74
C VAL A 60 3.51 -10.71 11.73
N PHE A 61 4.60 -10.23 11.14
CA PHE A 61 5.89 -10.90 11.12
C PHE A 61 6.81 -10.37 12.23
N PRO A 62 7.67 -11.20 12.83
CA PRO A 62 8.02 -12.58 12.46
C PRO A 62 7.02 -13.62 13.00
N ILE A 63 6.76 -14.66 12.18
CA ILE A 63 5.94 -15.81 12.59
C ILE A 63 6.89 -16.96 12.94
N THR A 64 6.91 -17.36 14.20
CA THR A 64 7.68 -18.51 14.68
C THR A 64 6.77 -19.72 14.87
N ASP A 65 7.25 -20.90 14.50
CA ASP A 65 6.53 -22.14 14.78
C ASP A 65 6.51 -22.47 16.29
N PHE A 66 5.54 -23.27 16.74
CA PHE A 66 5.40 -23.69 18.14
C PHE A 66 6.65 -24.41 18.66
N SER A 67 7.35 -25.13 17.79
CA SER A 67 8.57 -25.86 18.12
C SER A 67 9.83 -24.99 18.05
N ASN A 68 9.71 -23.71 17.68
CA ASN A 68 10.82 -22.77 17.46
C ASN A 68 11.92 -23.28 16.49
N THR A 69 11.61 -24.28 15.66
CA THR A 69 12.51 -24.85 14.65
C THR A 69 12.53 -24.05 13.35
N ALA A 70 11.54 -23.17 13.14
CA ALA A 70 11.50 -22.30 11.97
C ALA A 70 10.91 -20.93 12.32
N SER A 71 11.43 -19.89 11.66
CA SER A 71 10.93 -18.52 11.70
C SER A 71 10.74 -17.99 10.30
N LEU A 72 9.58 -17.38 10.04
CA LEU A 72 9.27 -16.69 8.80
C LEU A 72 9.39 -15.17 9.03
N GLU A 73 10.31 -14.56 8.30
CA GLU A 73 10.61 -13.13 8.34
C GLU A 73 10.15 -12.45 7.05
N TYR A 74 9.69 -11.22 7.22
CA TYR A 74 9.34 -10.34 6.12
C TYR A 74 10.54 -9.45 5.75
N VAL A 75 10.88 -9.40 4.46
CA VAL A 75 12.01 -8.60 3.96
C VAL A 75 11.52 -7.33 3.27
N ARG A 76 10.68 -7.48 2.23
CA ARG A 76 10.11 -6.36 1.46
C ARG A 76 8.85 -6.78 0.72
N TYR A 77 8.05 -5.82 0.27
CA TYR A 77 6.95 -6.02 -0.67
C TYR A 77 7.18 -5.19 -1.94
N GLU A 78 6.64 -5.69 -3.05
CA GLU A 78 6.66 -5.04 -4.35
C GLU A 78 5.25 -5.09 -4.96
N LEU A 79 4.75 -3.92 -5.38
CA LEU A 79 3.51 -3.79 -6.13
C LEU A 79 3.86 -3.65 -7.61
N GLU A 80 3.44 -4.64 -8.38
CA GLU A 80 3.56 -4.57 -9.84
C GLU A 80 2.46 -3.69 -10.42
N GLY A 81 2.72 -3.08 -11.58
CA GLY A 81 1.70 -2.31 -12.29
C GLY A 81 0.50 -3.18 -12.68
N PRO A 82 -0.70 -2.59 -12.81
CA PRO A 82 -1.86 -3.31 -13.30
C PRO A 82 -1.59 -3.84 -14.71
N LYS A 83 -2.08 -5.07 -14.99
CA LYS A 83 -1.88 -5.71 -16.30
C LYS A 83 -2.68 -5.09 -17.44
N TYR A 84 -3.76 -4.38 -17.08
CA TYR A 84 -4.74 -3.83 -18.00
C TYR A 84 -5.09 -2.40 -17.59
N ASP A 85 -5.44 -1.59 -18.58
CA ASP A 85 -5.85 -0.21 -18.35
C ASP A 85 -7.33 -0.11 -17.94
N PHE A 86 -7.72 1.06 -17.44
CA PHE A 86 -9.09 1.34 -16.99
C PHE A 86 -10.16 1.02 -18.05
N ASP A 87 -9.90 1.37 -19.32
CA ASP A 87 -10.87 1.17 -20.40
C ASP A 87 -11.05 -0.32 -20.72
N GLU A 88 -9.97 -1.10 -20.66
CA GLU A 88 -10.01 -2.55 -20.89
C GLU A 88 -10.72 -3.30 -19.75
N CYS A 89 -10.42 -2.93 -18.51
CA CYS A 89 -11.11 -3.46 -17.33
C CYS A 89 -12.61 -3.17 -17.40
N ARG A 90 -12.99 -1.95 -17.79
CA ARG A 90 -14.40 -1.55 -17.92
C ARG A 90 -15.11 -2.32 -19.04
N ALA A 91 -14.50 -2.48 -20.20
CA ALA A 91 -15.11 -3.19 -21.33
C ALA A 91 -15.32 -4.68 -21.04
N ARG A 92 -14.39 -5.30 -20.29
CA ARG A 92 -14.42 -6.73 -19.96
C ARG A 92 -15.12 -7.05 -18.64
N GLY A 93 -15.56 -6.04 -17.88
CA GLY A 93 -16.12 -6.23 -16.55
C GLY A 93 -15.12 -6.80 -15.53
N MET A 94 -13.83 -6.54 -15.73
CA MET A 94 -12.75 -6.95 -14.83
C MET A 94 -12.48 -5.87 -13.79
N THR A 95 -11.88 -6.26 -12.68
CA THR A 95 -11.45 -5.31 -11.65
C THR A 95 -10.05 -4.79 -11.97
N LEU A 96 -9.85 -3.47 -11.90
CA LEU A 96 -8.50 -2.90 -11.99
C LEU A 96 -7.75 -3.24 -10.70
N ALA A 97 -6.67 -4.00 -10.83
CA ALA A 97 -5.89 -4.39 -9.67
C ALA A 97 -4.42 -4.61 -10.02
N ALA A 98 -3.55 -4.32 -9.05
CA ALA A 98 -2.10 -4.50 -9.10
C ALA A 98 -1.71 -5.80 -8.36
N PRO A 99 -0.82 -6.65 -8.92
CA PRO A 99 -0.28 -7.81 -8.19
C PRO A 99 0.61 -7.36 -7.02
N LEU A 100 0.37 -7.90 -5.82
CA LEU A 100 1.23 -7.72 -4.65
C LEU A 100 2.13 -8.96 -4.47
N ARG A 101 3.44 -8.74 -4.59
CA ARG A 101 4.48 -9.73 -4.30
C ARG A 101 5.20 -9.35 -3.00
N VAL A 102 5.52 -10.35 -2.20
CA VAL A 102 6.20 -10.18 -0.92
C VAL A 102 7.41 -11.11 -0.87
N THR A 103 8.57 -10.55 -0.59
CA THR A 103 9.81 -11.30 -0.34
C THR A 103 9.81 -11.75 1.12
N LEU A 104 9.73 -13.07 1.31
CA LEU A 104 9.77 -13.71 2.61
C LEU A 104 11.06 -14.50 2.78
N ARG A 105 11.55 -14.55 4.01
CA ARG A 105 12.74 -15.32 4.39
C ARG A 105 12.35 -16.36 5.43
N LEU A 106 12.53 -17.63 5.10
CA LEU A 106 12.38 -18.75 6.02
C LEU A 106 13.74 -19.09 6.61
N ILE A 107 13.87 -19.00 7.93
CA ILE A 107 15.04 -19.41 8.69
C ILE A 107 14.71 -20.71 9.42
N VAL A 108 15.48 -21.76 9.15
CA VAL A 108 15.37 -23.05 9.84
C VAL A 108 16.46 -23.12 10.90
N PHE A 109 16.07 -23.44 12.12
CA PHE A 109 16.95 -23.62 13.26
C PHE A 109 17.08 -25.10 13.60
N GLU A 110 18.31 -25.50 13.92
CA GLU A 110 18.58 -26.77 14.58
C GLU A 110 18.72 -26.48 16.08
N VAL A 111 17.98 -27.25 16.89
CA VAL A 111 17.97 -27.10 18.34
C VAL A 111 18.75 -28.26 18.93
N ASP A 112 19.91 -27.96 19.51
CA ASP A 112 20.70 -28.99 20.19
C ASP A 112 20.01 -29.38 21.52
N PRO A 113 19.70 -30.67 21.73
CA PRO A 113 18.94 -31.11 22.89
C PRO A 113 19.71 -30.96 24.22
N ASP A 114 21.04 -30.83 24.17
CA ASP A 114 21.91 -30.76 25.35
C ASP A 114 22.28 -29.33 25.78
N THR A 115 22.27 -28.37 24.86
CA THR A 115 22.71 -26.98 25.14
C THR A 115 21.63 -25.92 24.95
N GLU A 116 20.46 -26.29 24.42
CA GLU A 116 19.37 -25.38 23.99
C GLU A 116 19.84 -24.27 23.03
N ALA A 117 21.06 -24.37 22.52
CA ALA A 117 21.63 -23.42 21.58
C ALA A 117 20.93 -23.59 20.23
N ARG A 118 20.53 -22.47 19.64
CA ARG A 118 19.89 -22.43 18.32
C ARG A 118 20.95 -22.11 17.29
N SER A 119 21.26 -23.06 16.42
CA SER A 119 22.11 -22.83 15.26
C SER A 119 21.23 -22.64 14.03
N VAL A 120 21.66 -21.78 13.11
CA VAL A 120 20.96 -21.58 11.83
C VAL A 120 21.36 -22.71 10.90
N LEU A 121 20.40 -23.54 10.51
CA LEU A 121 20.60 -24.64 9.57
C LEU A 121 20.54 -24.15 8.13
N ASP A 122 19.48 -23.41 7.79
CA ASP A 122 19.22 -22.97 6.42
C ASP A 122 18.45 -21.64 6.39
N ILE A 123 18.68 -20.86 5.34
CA ILE A 123 17.97 -19.61 5.08
C ILE A 123 17.51 -19.65 3.63
N LYS A 124 16.18 -19.63 3.42
CA LYS A 124 15.56 -19.57 2.10
C LYS A 124 14.80 -18.28 1.93
N GLU A 125 15.21 -17.47 0.95
CA GLU A 125 14.52 -16.25 0.57
C GLU A 125 13.73 -16.49 -0.73
N GLN A 126 12.46 -16.12 -0.75
CA GLN A 126 11.60 -16.31 -1.92
C GLN A 126 10.56 -15.20 -2.05
N ASP A 127 10.31 -14.80 -3.30
CA ASP A 127 9.22 -13.90 -3.66
C ASP A 127 7.92 -14.70 -3.82
N VAL A 128 6.93 -14.37 -2.99
CA VAL A 128 5.63 -15.03 -2.96
C VAL A 128 4.55 -14.04 -3.39
N TYR A 129 3.67 -14.48 -4.27
CA TYR A 129 2.48 -13.72 -4.62
C TYR A 129 1.43 -13.85 -3.51
N MET A 130 1.04 -12.72 -2.92
CA MET A 130 0.09 -12.71 -1.80
C MET A 130 -1.34 -12.44 -2.27
N ALA A 131 -1.56 -11.35 -2.99
CA ALA A 131 -2.90 -10.87 -3.32
C ALA A 131 -2.90 -9.89 -4.50
N ILE A 132 -4.09 -9.50 -4.94
CA ILE A 132 -4.32 -8.33 -5.78
C ILE A 132 -4.72 -7.12 -4.91
N CYS A 133 -4.15 -5.94 -5.18
CA CYS A 133 -4.56 -4.68 -4.58
C CYS A 133 -5.41 -3.86 -5.56
N LEU A 134 -6.56 -3.40 -5.09
CA LEU A 134 -7.48 -2.51 -5.81
C LEU A 134 -7.02 -1.07 -5.75
#